data_AF-A0A965MCD4-F1
#
_entry.id   AF-A0A965MCD4-F1
#
_cell.length_a   1.000
_cell.length_b   1.000
_cell.length_c   1.000
_cell.angle_alpha   90.00
_cell.angle_beta   90.00
_cell.angle_gamma   90.00
#
_symmetry.space_group_name_H-M   'P 1'
#
loop_
_entity.id
_entity.type
_entity.pdbx_description
1 polymer ?
#
loop_
_entity_poly.entity_id
_entity_poly.type
_entity_poly.pdbx_seq_one_letter_code
_entity_poly.pdbx_strand_id
1 'polypeptide(L)'
;MRPFRNTKLIEVVCQSTHPEEAALYANSITDAYEEFRRSEITGRSDAGLKVLDGEVQKQKKLVSEAAAKVETLRRDLKIDELPGATAQVQSTTLSDMEIQRKEAALSELRSDMISRKVRLDKVADLTIEQLESTLPALQLEDSTTASTKQQYLQALQVVASMQKQGYGKKHPEMQAAIRAVAERRDQLNKLVSGIRRALSIDLSVAQAKVESMEKEVSELRSQLRADRGDRLAPYNEDKTRAGGEPS
;
A
#
# COMPACT_ATOMS: atom_id res chain seq x y z
N MET A 1 38.84 -43.45 61.41
CA MET A 1 37.77 -43.40 60.40
C MET A 1 38.29 -43.98 59.10
N ARG A 2 37.58 -44.96 58.50
CA ARG A 2 38.02 -45.62 57.26
C ARG A 2 36.90 -45.58 56.21
N PRO A 3 37.09 -44.89 55.06
CA PRO A 3 36.10 -44.89 53.99
C PRO A 3 36.22 -46.15 53.13
N PHE A 4 35.07 -46.67 52.67
CA PHE A 4 35.03 -47.74 51.68
C PHE A 4 35.08 -47.18 50.26
N ARG A 5 35.94 -47.74 49.40
CA ARG A 5 36.09 -47.28 48.02
C ARG A 5 34.78 -47.51 47.26
N ASN A 6 34.35 -46.50 46.50
CA ASN A 6 33.17 -46.54 45.63
C ASN A 6 31.81 -46.71 46.35
N THR A 7 31.72 -46.47 47.66
CA THR A 7 30.45 -46.40 48.39
C THR A 7 30.39 -45.15 49.27
N LYS A 8 29.19 -44.83 49.79
CA LYS A 8 29.00 -43.76 50.78
C LYS A 8 29.18 -44.27 52.23
N LEU A 9 29.67 -45.50 52.41
CA LEU A 9 29.81 -46.13 53.72
C LEU A 9 31.12 -45.70 54.38
N ILE A 10 31.05 -45.38 55.67
CA ILE A 10 32.20 -45.06 56.51
C ILE A 10 32.19 -45.94 57.75
N GLU A 11 33.38 -46.32 58.20
CA GLU A 11 33.57 -47.00 59.48
C GLU A 11 34.18 -46.04 60.50
N VAL A 12 33.48 -45.83 61.61
CA VAL A 12 33.95 -45.06 62.77
C VAL A 12 34.30 -46.05 63.87
N VAL A 13 35.59 -46.13 64.19
CA VAL A 13 36.11 -46.98 65.27
C VAL A 13 36.66 -46.07 66.35
N CYS A 14 36.16 -46.21 67.58
CA CYS A 14 36.66 -45.53 68.76
C CYS A 14 37.13 -46.58 69.79
N GLN A 15 38.25 -46.30 70.46
CA GLN A 15 38.78 -47.16 71.52
C GLN A 15 38.81 -46.34 72.82
N SER A 16 38.12 -46.81 73.87
CA SER A 16 38.21 -46.26 75.23
C SER A 16 38.27 -47.41 76.23
N THR A 17 38.84 -47.15 77.40
CA THR A 17 38.83 -48.07 78.55
C THR A 17 37.45 -48.19 79.18
N HIS A 18 36.56 -47.23 78.90
CA HIS A 18 35.16 -47.24 79.33
C HIS A 18 34.25 -47.42 78.11
N PRO A 19 33.46 -48.52 78.05
CA PRO A 19 32.59 -48.81 76.92
C PRO A 19 31.59 -47.68 76.59
N GLU A 20 31.07 -47.02 77.63
CA GLU A 20 30.11 -45.91 77.47
C GLU A 20 30.73 -44.69 76.80
N GLU A 21 31.98 -44.35 77.15
CA GLU A 21 32.70 -43.24 76.54
C GLU A 21 33.06 -43.53 75.07
N ALA A 22 33.47 -44.77 74.76
CA ALA A 22 33.76 -45.15 73.37
C ALA A 22 32.52 -45.01 72.47
N ALA A 23 31.36 -45.42 72.96
CA ALA A 23 30.08 -45.28 72.25
C ALA A 23 29.70 -43.80 72.07
N LEU A 24 29.84 -42.98 73.11
CA LEU A 24 29.54 -41.55 73.06
C LEU A 24 30.42 -40.84 72.02
N TYR A 25 31.73 -41.10 72.03
CA TYR A 25 32.64 -40.50 71.06
C TYR A 25 32.39 -40.98 69.64
N ALA A 26 32.17 -42.28 69.43
CA ALA A 26 31.85 -42.81 68.11
C ALA A 26 30.56 -42.20 67.52
N ASN A 27 29.51 -42.05 68.35
CA ASN A 27 28.26 -41.42 67.94
C ASN A 27 28.47 -39.94 67.62
N SER A 28 29.18 -39.19 68.46
CA SER A 28 29.43 -37.76 68.21
C SER A 28 30.22 -37.48 66.92
N ILE A 29 31.19 -38.35 66.59
CA ILE A 29 31.95 -38.25 65.34
C ILE A 29 31.07 -38.61 64.14
N THR A 30 30.16 -39.57 64.32
CA THR A 30 29.19 -39.96 63.29
C THR A 30 28.23 -38.82 63.00
N ASP A 31 27.66 -38.19 64.04
CA ASP A 31 26.77 -37.04 63.92
C ASP A 31 27.45 -35.86 63.20
N ALA A 32 28.67 -35.51 63.61
CA ALA A 32 29.45 -34.43 62.99
C ALA A 32 29.80 -34.73 61.52
N TYR A 33 30.09 -35.98 61.18
CA TYR A 33 30.37 -36.38 59.81
C TYR A 33 29.11 -36.41 58.93
N GLU A 34 27.98 -36.87 59.46
CA GLU A 34 26.69 -36.81 58.76
C GLU A 34 26.31 -35.36 58.44
N GLU A 35 26.49 -34.45 59.40
CA GLU A 35 26.24 -33.02 59.21
C GLU A 35 27.16 -32.42 58.14
N PHE A 36 28.47 -32.70 58.21
CA PHE A 36 29.43 -32.26 57.20
C PHE A 36 29.10 -32.79 55.80
N ARG A 37 28.83 -34.10 55.66
CA ARG A 37 28.45 -34.73 54.37
C ARG A 37 27.16 -34.16 53.80
N ARG A 38 26.16 -33.91 54.66
CA ARG A 38 24.90 -33.30 54.27
C ARG A 38 25.14 -31.90 53.69
N SER A 39 25.96 -31.09 54.36
CA SER A 39 26.31 -29.73 53.93
C SER A 39 27.08 -29.69 52.59
N GLU A 40 27.97 -30.66 52.33
CA GLU A 40 28.77 -30.72 51.09
C GLU A 40 27.90 -31.04 49.86
N ILE A 41 26.92 -31.94 50.03
CA ILE A 41 26.01 -32.37 48.95
C ILE A 41 24.98 -31.29 48.64
N THR A 42 24.41 -30.65 49.67
CA THR A 42 23.47 -29.52 49.47
C THR A 42 24.20 -28.34 48.85
N GLY A 43 25.40 -27.99 49.34
CA GLY A 43 26.17 -26.84 48.85
C GLY A 43 26.56 -26.92 47.36
N ARG A 44 26.84 -28.12 46.81
CA ARG A 44 27.13 -28.28 45.37
C ARG A 44 25.88 -28.16 44.49
N SER A 45 24.75 -28.71 44.93
CA SER A 45 23.47 -28.55 44.24
C SER A 45 23.03 -27.08 44.24
N ASP A 46 23.23 -26.38 45.37
CA ASP A 46 22.93 -24.96 45.52
C ASP A 46 23.80 -24.08 44.61
N ALA A 47 25.08 -24.43 44.41
CA ALA A 47 25.96 -23.69 43.51
C ALA A 47 25.55 -23.84 42.03
N GLY A 48 25.19 -25.05 41.58
CA GLY A 48 24.69 -25.29 40.23
C GLY A 48 23.34 -24.60 39.95
N LEU A 49 22.42 -24.68 40.91
CA LEU A 49 21.14 -23.97 40.85
C LEU A 49 21.32 -22.45 40.84
N LYS A 50 22.29 -21.89 41.59
CA LYS A 50 22.61 -20.45 41.57
C LYS A 50 23.14 -19.98 40.22
N VAL A 51 23.93 -20.79 39.51
CA VAL A 51 24.41 -20.44 38.16
C VAL A 51 23.26 -20.44 37.16
N LEU A 52 22.39 -21.45 37.21
CA LEU A 52 21.19 -21.52 36.36
C LEU A 52 20.21 -20.39 36.67
N ASP A 53 19.95 -20.10 37.94
CA ASP A 53 19.11 -18.96 38.34
C ASP A 53 19.73 -17.64 37.86
N GLY A 54 21.05 -17.46 38.01
CA GLY A 54 21.76 -16.30 37.46
C GLY A 54 21.60 -16.15 35.95
N GLU A 55 21.67 -17.24 35.19
CA GLU A 55 21.51 -17.22 33.74
C GLU A 55 20.05 -16.98 33.31
N VAL A 56 19.09 -17.60 34.01
CA VAL A 56 17.66 -17.34 33.82
C VAL A 56 17.32 -15.88 34.13
N GLN A 57 17.89 -15.29 35.19
CA GLN A 57 17.70 -13.88 35.51
C GLN A 57 18.30 -12.95 34.46
N LYS A 58 19.48 -13.29 33.91
CA LYS A 58 20.05 -12.54 32.78
C LYS A 58 19.16 -12.62 31.54
N GLN A 59 18.69 -13.82 31.18
CA GLN A 59 17.79 -14.00 30.03
C GLN A 59 16.46 -13.28 30.23
N LYS A 60 15.87 -13.34 31.43
CA LYS A 60 14.67 -12.57 31.79
C LYS A 60 14.88 -11.06 31.64
N LYS A 61 16.03 -10.54 32.07
CA LYS A 61 16.39 -9.12 31.88
C LYS A 61 16.53 -8.77 30.41
N LEU A 62 17.24 -9.58 29.62
CA LEU A 62 17.39 -9.37 28.18
C LEU A 62 16.05 -9.35 27.44
N VAL A 63 15.17 -10.32 27.73
CA VAL A 63 13.81 -10.38 27.16
C VAL A 63 12.98 -9.19 27.61
N SER A 64 13.07 -8.81 28.89
CA SER A 64 12.35 -7.64 29.42
C SER A 64 12.82 -6.32 28.78
N GLU A 65 14.12 -6.15 28.58
CA GLU A 65 14.70 -4.96 27.93
C GLU A 65 14.34 -4.91 26.44
N ALA A 66 14.37 -6.06 25.75
CA ALA A 66 13.92 -6.16 24.36
C ALA A 66 12.42 -5.85 24.23
N ALA A 67 11.57 -6.40 25.12
CA ALA A 67 10.14 -6.11 25.16
C ALA A 67 9.85 -4.63 25.44
N ALA A 68 10.62 -3.99 26.33
CA ALA A 68 10.50 -2.56 26.59
C ALA A 68 10.85 -1.71 25.36
N LYS A 69 11.91 -2.09 24.62
CA LYS A 69 12.31 -1.44 23.37
C LYS A 69 11.23 -1.57 22.29
N VAL A 70 10.64 -2.76 22.14
CA VAL A 70 9.53 -3.01 21.22
C VAL A 70 8.32 -2.13 21.58
N GLU A 71 7.96 -2.02 22.85
CA GLU A 71 6.83 -1.17 23.28
C GLU A 71 7.12 0.33 23.11
N THR A 72 8.36 0.79 23.32
CA THR A 72 8.74 2.18 23.00
C THR A 72 8.64 2.44 21.50
N LEU A 73 9.19 1.55 20.66
CA LEU A 73 9.09 1.67 19.21
C LEU A 73 7.62 1.62 18.75
N ARG A 74 6.78 0.78 19.35
CA ARG A 74 5.35 0.71 19.04
C ARG A 74 4.65 2.06 19.28
N ARG A 75 4.95 2.72 20.41
CA ARG A 75 4.38 4.04 20.77
C ARG A 75 4.92 5.15 19.89
N ASP A 76 6.23 5.19 19.68
CA ASP A 76 6.90 6.23 18.90
C ASP A 76 6.48 6.18 17.42
N LEU A 77 6.32 4.97 16.88
CA LEU A 77 5.94 4.73 15.49
C LEU A 77 4.42 4.63 15.27
N LYS A 78 3.62 4.84 16.33
CA LYS A 78 2.14 4.79 16.35
C LYS A 78 1.59 3.55 15.65
N ILE A 79 2.07 2.40 16.07
CA ILE A 79 1.74 1.10 15.49
C ILE A 79 0.51 0.53 16.21
N ASP A 80 -0.63 0.43 15.50
CA ASP A 80 -1.85 -0.24 15.98
C ASP A 80 -1.78 -1.74 15.62
N GLU A 81 -1.62 -2.59 16.63
CA GLU A 81 -1.66 -4.06 16.49
C GLU A 81 -3.05 -4.59 16.87
N LEU A 82 -3.72 -5.30 15.95
CA LEU A 82 -4.89 -6.14 16.29
C LEU A 82 -4.42 -7.54 16.74
N PRO A 83 -5.14 -8.23 17.65
CA PRO A 83 -4.74 -9.56 18.10
C PRO A 83 -4.69 -10.56 16.92
N GLY A 84 -3.54 -11.22 16.74
CA GLY A 84 -3.36 -12.28 15.73
C GLY A 84 -2.72 -11.87 14.40
N ALA A 85 -2.40 -10.59 14.20
CA ALA A 85 -1.58 -10.14 13.07
C ALA A 85 -0.53 -9.13 13.53
N THR A 86 0.66 -9.15 12.93
CA THR A 86 1.64 -8.08 13.17
C THR A 86 1.13 -6.80 12.52
N ALA A 87 1.33 -5.64 13.16
CA ALA A 87 0.88 -4.38 12.58
C ALA A 87 1.53 -4.07 11.22
N GLN A 88 2.71 -4.62 10.93
CA GLN A 88 3.29 -4.57 9.60
C GLN A 88 2.38 -5.23 8.57
N VAL A 89 1.87 -6.43 8.85
CA VAL A 89 0.96 -7.17 7.94
C VAL A 89 -0.34 -6.40 7.75
N GLN A 90 -0.84 -5.69 8.77
CA GLN A 90 -2.10 -4.93 8.68
C GLN A 90 -1.95 -3.63 7.90
N SER A 91 -0.97 -2.79 8.25
CA SER A 91 -0.71 -1.54 7.52
C SER A 91 -0.36 -1.83 6.06
N THR A 92 0.41 -2.89 5.81
CA THR A 92 0.81 -3.28 4.46
C THR A 92 -0.39 -3.78 3.65
N THR A 93 -1.26 -4.63 4.20
CA THR A 93 -2.42 -5.16 3.47
C THR A 93 -3.44 -4.08 3.13
N LEU A 94 -3.69 -3.12 4.03
CA LEU A 94 -4.59 -2.00 3.75
C LEU A 94 -4.06 -1.08 2.65
N SER A 95 -2.77 -0.71 2.69
CA SER A 95 -2.13 0.08 1.64
C SER A 95 -2.06 -0.66 0.30
N ASP A 96 -1.76 -1.97 0.31
CA ASP A 96 -1.76 -2.81 -0.89
C ASP A 96 -3.17 -2.88 -1.52
N MET A 97 -4.23 -3.01 -0.71
CA MET A 97 -5.62 -2.97 -1.18
C MET A 97 -6.01 -1.60 -1.76
N GLU A 98 -5.57 -0.50 -1.13
CA GLU A 98 -5.82 0.84 -1.66
C GLU A 98 -5.11 1.06 -3.00
N ILE A 99 -3.85 0.63 -3.12
CA ILE A 99 -3.09 0.67 -4.37
C ILE A 99 -3.80 -0.14 -5.45
N GLN A 100 -4.21 -1.37 -5.17
CA GLN A 100 -4.95 -2.21 -6.13
C GLN A 100 -6.26 -1.54 -6.58
N ARG A 101 -7.00 -0.93 -5.65
CA ARG A 101 -8.24 -0.22 -5.97
C ARG A 101 -7.98 0.99 -6.89
N LYS A 102 -6.95 1.79 -6.60
CA LYS A 102 -6.58 2.93 -7.43
C LYS A 102 -6.01 2.51 -8.78
N GLU A 103 -5.30 1.39 -8.86
CA GLU A 103 -4.82 0.80 -10.11
C GLU A 103 -5.96 0.34 -11.01
N ALA A 104 -7.00 -0.29 -10.43
CA ALA A 104 -8.21 -0.63 -11.16
C ALA A 104 -8.90 0.63 -11.72
N ALA A 105 -9.08 1.65 -10.89
CA ALA A 105 -9.64 2.94 -11.33
C ALA A 105 -8.77 3.63 -12.39
N LEU A 106 -7.45 3.55 -12.28
CA LEU A 106 -6.52 4.06 -13.27
C LEU A 106 -6.65 3.32 -14.62
N SER A 107 -6.85 2.00 -14.60
CA SER A 107 -7.09 1.22 -15.81
C SER A 107 -8.37 1.66 -16.53
N GLU A 108 -9.44 1.93 -15.77
CA GLU A 108 -10.70 2.48 -16.32
C GLU A 108 -10.47 3.86 -16.94
N LEU A 109 -9.81 4.79 -16.22
CA LEU A 109 -9.49 6.12 -16.74
C LEU A 109 -8.63 6.08 -18.01
N ARG A 110 -7.68 5.15 -18.09
CA ARG A 110 -6.86 4.94 -19.29
C ARG A 110 -7.69 4.44 -20.46
N SER A 111 -8.61 3.49 -20.23
CA SER A 111 -9.54 3.01 -21.25
C SER A 111 -10.43 4.14 -21.80
N ASP A 112 -10.94 4.99 -20.92
CA ASP A 112 -11.73 6.16 -21.27
C ASP A 112 -10.91 7.18 -22.08
N MET A 113 -9.68 7.48 -21.64
CA MET A 113 -8.77 8.38 -22.35
C MET A 113 -8.45 7.85 -23.75
N ILE A 114 -8.16 6.55 -23.90
CA ILE A 114 -7.90 5.91 -25.20
C ILE A 114 -9.13 6.03 -26.09
N SER A 115 -10.32 5.76 -25.56
CA SER A 115 -11.58 5.88 -26.30
C SER A 115 -11.79 7.31 -26.82
N ARG A 116 -11.51 8.32 -26.00
CA ARG A 116 -11.57 9.75 -26.39
C ARG A 116 -10.52 10.09 -27.45
N LYS A 117 -9.30 9.58 -27.30
CA LYS A 117 -8.22 9.77 -28.26
C LYS A 117 -8.59 9.22 -29.63
N VAL A 118 -9.07 7.97 -29.69
CA VAL A 118 -9.50 7.34 -30.94
C VAL A 118 -10.65 8.12 -31.59
N ARG A 119 -11.60 8.65 -30.81
CA ARG A 119 -12.66 9.51 -31.36
C ARG A 119 -12.10 10.80 -31.97
N LEU A 120 -11.16 11.46 -31.30
CA LEU A 120 -10.53 12.68 -31.80
C LEU A 120 -9.71 12.38 -33.06
N ASP A 121 -8.89 11.32 -33.07
CA ASP A 121 -8.04 10.94 -34.19
C ASP A 121 -8.88 10.68 -35.46
N LYS A 122 -10.05 10.06 -35.32
CA LYS A 122 -10.99 9.83 -36.44
C LYS A 122 -11.56 11.12 -37.06
N VAL A 123 -11.56 12.23 -36.34
CA VAL A 123 -12.13 13.51 -36.81
C VAL A 123 -11.08 14.61 -37.01
N ALA A 124 -9.86 14.43 -36.52
CA ALA A 124 -8.80 15.42 -36.53
C ALA A 124 -8.41 15.82 -37.96
N ASP A 125 -8.28 14.81 -38.83
CA ASP A 125 -7.82 14.98 -40.22
C ASP A 125 -8.95 15.33 -41.21
N LEU A 126 -10.20 15.25 -40.76
CA LEU A 126 -11.33 15.59 -41.62
C LEU A 126 -11.32 17.09 -41.92
N THR A 127 -11.68 17.47 -43.15
CA THR A 127 -12.03 18.86 -43.45
C THR A 127 -13.29 19.26 -42.66
N ILE A 128 -13.58 20.57 -42.55
CA ILE A 128 -14.81 21.03 -41.87
C ILE A 128 -16.06 20.45 -42.53
N GLU A 129 -16.07 20.37 -43.86
CA GLU A 129 -17.16 19.77 -44.65
C GLU A 129 -17.33 18.28 -44.40
N GLN A 130 -16.22 17.53 -44.41
CA GLN A 130 -16.25 16.11 -44.10
C GLN A 130 -16.73 15.89 -42.67
N LEU A 131 -16.24 16.66 -41.71
CA LEU A 131 -16.65 16.57 -40.31
C LEU A 131 -18.16 16.85 -40.16
N GLU A 132 -18.67 17.93 -40.76
CA GLU A 132 -20.10 18.25 -40.77
C GLU A 132 -20.98 17.08 -41.26
N SER A 133 -20.51 16.36 -42.28
CA SER A 133 -21.24 15.20 -42.81
C SER A 133 -21.18 13.97 -41.90
N THR A 134 -20.15 13.84 -41.06
CA THR A 134 -19.96 12.68 -40.17
C THR A 134 -20.53 12.88 -38.76
N LEU A 135 -20.75 14.12 -38.31
CA LEU A 135 -21.32 14.43 -36.99
C LEU A 135 -22.58 13.62 -36.63
N PRO A 136 -23.58 13.44 -37.52
CA PRO A 136 -24.79 12.68 -37.19
C PRO A 136 -24.49 11.20 -36.93
N ALA A 137 -23.63 10.59 -37.76
CA ALA A 137 -23.24 9.18 -37.64
C ALA A 137 -22.43 8.92 -36.37
N LEU A 138 -21.70 9.93 -35.89
CA LEU A 138 -20.94 9.87 -34.64
C LEU A 138 -21.77 10.25 -33.40
N GLN A 139 -23.04 10.65 -33.57
CA GLN A 139 -23.89 11.18 -32.49
C GLN A 139 -23.25 12.39 -31.78
N LEU A 140 -22.53 13.21 -32.54
CA LEU A 140 -21.86 14.43 -32.08
C LEU A 140 -22.54 15.71 -32.58
N GLU A 141 -23.60 15.57 -33.39
CA GLU A 141 -24.39 16.70 -33.86
C GLU A 141 -25.36 17.16 -32.76
N ASP A 142 -25.29 18.45 -32.41
CA ASP A 142 -26.24 19.08 -31.51
C ASP A 142 -27.38 19.77 -32.29
N SER A 143 -28.44 20.14 -31.59
CA SER A 143 -29.63 20.75 -32.20
C SER A 143 -29.31 22.07 -32.92
N THR A 144 -28.33 22.83 -32.43
CA THR A 144 -27.94 24.10 -33.02
C THR A 144 -27.19 23.92 -34.34
N THR A 145 -26.26 22.95 -34.41
CA THR A 145 -25.56 22.59 -35.65
C THR A 145 -26.53 22.02 -36.67
N ALA A 146 -27.40 21.09 -36.27
CA ALA A 146 -28.42 20.53 -37.17
C ALA A 146 -29.34 21.61 -37.75
N SER A 147 -29.83 22.53 -36.90
CA SER A 147 -30.68 23.64 -37.35
C SER A 147 -29.94 24.58 -38.29
N THR A 148 -28.69 24.94 -37.98
CA THR A 148 -27.88 25.83 -38.82
C THR A 148 -27.59 25.19 -40.19
N LYS A 149 -27.34 23.87 -40.22
CA LYS A 149 -27.19 23.09 -41.45
C LYS A 149 -28.46 23.12 -42.30
N GLN A 150 -29.63 22.93 -41.68
CA GLN A 150 -30.90 23.03 -42.39
C GLN A 150 -31.12 24.44 -42.97
N GLN A 151 -30.81 25.50 -42.22
CA GLN A 151 -30.91 26.88 -42.69
C GLN A 151 -29.95 27.18 -43.85
N TYR A 152 -28.73 26.63 -43.80
CA TYR A 152 -27.77 26.73 -44.90
C TYR A 152 -28.29 26.06 -46.19
N LEU A 153 -28.85 24.85 -46.08
CA LEU A 153 -29.44 24.15 -47.22
C LEU A 153 -30.65 24.89 -47.81
N GLN A 154 -31.49 25.49 -46.96
CA GLN A 154 -32.60 26.33 -47.40
C GLN A 154 -32.11 27.59 -48.13
N ALA A 155 -31.08 28.27 -47.60
CA ALA A 155 -30.49 29.44 -48.26
C ALA A 155 -29.90 29.10 -49.64
N LEU A 156 -29.25 27.92 -49.77
CA LEU A 156 -28.79 27.42 -51.07
C LEU A 156 -29.94 27.20 -52.06
N GLN A 157 -31.06 26.65 -51.61
CA GLN A 157 -32.25 26.46 -52.46
C GLN A 157 -32.83 27.78 -52.94
N VAL A 158 -32.83 28.83 -52.10
CA VAL A 158 -33.27 30.18 -52.49
C VAL A 158 -32.37 30.76 -53.58
N VAL A 159 -31.04 30.65 -53.45
CA VAL A 159 -30.12 31.10 -54.50
C VAL A 159 -30.35 30.33 -55.80
N ALA A 160 -30.52 29.01 -55.73
CA ALA A 160 -30.77 28.17 -56.90
C ALA A 160 -32.11 28.51 -57.59
N SER A 161 -33.16 28.84 -56.83
CA SER A 161 -34.46 29.24 -57.41
C SER A 161 -34.37 30.59 -58.11
N MET A 162 -33.69 31.57 -57.53
CA MET A 162 -33.44 32.88 -58.15
C MET A 162 -32.63 32.72 -59.45
N GLN A 163 -31.62 31.84 -59.47
CA GLN A 163 -30.86 31.55 -60.70
C GLN A 163 -31.77 30.98 -61.80
N LYS A 164 -32.67 30.05 -61.46
CA LYS A 164 -33.65 29.47 -62.40
C LYS A 164 -34.64 30.51 -62.92
N GLN A 165 -35.00 31.49 -62.10
CA GLN A 165 -35.87 32.61 -62.50
C GLN A 165 -35.14 33.66 -63.37
N GLY A 166 -33.85 33.47 -63.68
CA GLY A 166 -33.09 34.35 -64.55
C GLY A 166 -32.44 35.54 -63.85
N TYR A 167 -32.42 35.58 -62.53
CA TYR A 167 -31.76 36.64 -61.78
C TYR A 167 -30.25 36.58 -62.02
N GLY A 168 -29.69 37.66 -62.57
CA GLY A 168 -28.25 37.79 -62.75
C GLY A 168 -27.50 37.89 -61.42
N LYS A 169 -26.21 37.51 -61.41
CA LYS A 169 -25.34 37.57 -60.22
C LYS A 169 -25.23 38.96 -59.58
N LYS A 170 -25.54 40.04 -60.31
CA LYS A 170 -25.52 41.43 -59.83
C LYS A 170 -26.88 41.95 -59.34
N HIS A 171 -27.95 41.15 -59.44
CA HIS A 171 -29.27 41.57 -58.95
C HIS A 171 -29.23 41.77 -57.42
N PRO A 172 -29.79 42.86 -56.87
CA PRO A 172 -29.73 43.15 -55.44
C PRO A 172 -30.22 41.97 -54.56
N GLU A 173 -31.35 41.36 -54.92
CA GLU A 173 -31.89 40.20 -54.18
C GLU A 173 -31.01 38.96 -54.28
N MET A 174 -30.39 38.71 -55.45
CA MET A 174 -29.44 37.60 -55.63
C MET A 174 -28.20 37.81 -54.75
N GLN A 175 -27.69 39.04 -54.67
CA GLN A 175 -26.55 39.35 -53.81
C GLN A 175 -26.90 39.17 -52.34
N ALA A 176 -28.09 39.59 -51.90
CA ALA A 176 -28.57 39.37 -50.55
C ALA A 176 -28.67 37.87 -50.21
N ALA A 177 -29.23 37.07 -51.12
CA ALA A 177 -29.32 35.62 -50.95
C ALA A 177 -27.94 34.93 -50.89
N ILE A 178 -27.00 35.34 -51.75
CA ILE A 178 -25.62 34.82 -51.72
C ILE A 178 -24.92 35.18 -50.40
N ARG A 179 -25.10 36.40 -49.90
CA ARG A 179 -24.56 36.81 -48.59
C ARG A 179 -25.15 35.97 -47.46
N ALA A 180 -26.46 35.73 -47.47
CA ALA A 180 -27.10 34.87 -46.48
C ALA A 180 -26.52 33.44 -46.51
N VAL A 181 -26.28 32.86 -47.69
CA VAL A 181 -25.60 31.56 -47.82
C VAL A 181 -24.21 31.59 -47.18
N ALA A 182 -23.41 32.61 -47.48
CA ALA A 182 -22.05 32.76 -46.95
C ALA A 182 -22.06 32.89 -45.42
N GLU A 183 -22.94 33.73 -44.86
CA GLU A 183 -23.07 33.91 -43.41
C GLU A 183 -23.49 32.61 -42.71
N ARG A 184 -24.45 31.86 -43.27
CA ARG A 184 -24.87 30.56 -42.72
C ARG A 184 -23.77 29.51 -42.82
N ARG A 185 -23.00 29.51 -43.90
CA ARG A 185 -21.83 28.63 -44.05
C ARG A 185 -20.77 28.95 -43.00
N ASP A 186 -20.47 30.21 -42.77
CA ASP A 186 -19.50 30.64 -41.76
C ASP A 186 -19.95 30.29 -40.33
N GLN A 187 -21.25 30.46 -40.01
CA GLN A 187 -21.82 30.01 -38.74
C GLN A 187 -21.65 28.50 -38.56
N LEU A 188 -22.01 27.72 -39.58
CA LEU A 188 -21.88 26.26 -39.54
C LEU A 188 -20.42 25.82 -39.37
N ASN A 189 -19.50 26.44 -40.12
CA ASN A 189 -18.06 26.16 -40.00
C ASN A 189 -17.54 26.44 -38.58
N LYS A 190 -17.96 27.55 -37.96
CA LYS A 190 -17.59 27.88 -36.59
C LYS A 190 -18.12 26.83 -35.61
N LEU A 191 -19.37 26.42 -35.72
CA LEU A 191 -19.96 25.38 -34.85
C LEU A 191 -19.22 24.04 -34.99
N VAL A 192 -19.00 23.58 -36.22
CA VAL A 192 -18.28 22.33 -36.51
C VAL A 192 -16.84 22.37 -36.00
N SER A 193 -16.15 23.50 -36.16
CA SER A 193 -14.80 23.69 -35.59
C SER A 193 -14.81 23.70 -34.06
N GLY A 194 -15.88 24.22 -33.44
CA GLY A 194 -16.11 24.21 -32.01
C GLY A 194 -16.25 22.80 -31.46
N ILE A 195 -16.96 21.92 -32.16
CA ILE A 195 -17.10 20.50 -31.79
C ILE A 195 -15.73 19.81 -31.79
N ARG A 196 -14.90 20.03 -32.83
CA ARG A 196 -13.53 19.48 -32.87
C ARG A 196 -12.69 19.97 -31.69
N ARG A 197 -12.79 21.25 -31.35
CA ARG A 197 -12.09 21.83 -30.20
C ARG A 197 -12.57 21.22 -28.88
N ALA A 198 -13.89 21.03 -28.73
CA ALA A 198 -14.46 20.39 -27.55
C ALA A 198 -13.91 18.97 -27.35
N LEU A 199 -13.84 18.16 -28.41
CA LEU A 199 -13.24 16.81 -28.35
C LEU A 199 -11.77 16.84 -27.94
N SER A 200 -11.01 17.84 -28.41
CA SER A 200 -9.61 18.02 -28.02
C SER A 200 -9.46 18.40 -26.55
N ILE A 201 -10.31 19.30 -26.05
CA ILE A 201 -10.35 19.68 -24.63
C ILE A 201 -10.74 18.46 -23.77
N ASP A 202 -11.75 17.72 -24.18
CA ASP A 202 -12.19 16.50 -23.50
C ASP A 202 -11.09 15.45 -23.37
N LEU A 203 -10.27 15.26 -24.41
CA LEU A 203 -9.10 14.40 -24.36
C LEU A 203 -8.05 14.93 -23.37
N SER A 204 -7.77 16.24 -23.41
CA SER A 204 -6.81 16.86 -22.50
C SER A 204 -7.23 16.72 -21.04
N VAL A 205 -8.52 16.89 -20.73
CA VAL A 205 -9.07 16.66 -19.38
C VAL A 205 -8.92 15.20 -18.96
N ALA A 206 -9.19 14.25 -19.86
CA ALA A 206 -9.01 12.82 -19.55
C ALA A 206 -7.53 12.47 -19.30
N GLN A 207 -6.61 13.04 -20.09
CA GLN A 207 -5.17 12.88 -19.89
C GLN A 207 -4.73 13.42 -18.52
N ALA A 208 -5.18 14.63 -18.14
CA ALA A 208 -4.85 15.22 -16.84
C ALA A 208 -5.36 14.36 -15.67
N LYS A 209 -6.55 13.75 -15.79
CA LYS A 209 -7.07 12.82 -14.78
C LYS A 209 -6.21 11.56 -14.65
N VAL A 210 -5.79 10.98 -15.78
CA VAL A 210 -4.88 9.83 -15.79
C VAL A 210 -3.55 10.20 -15.12
N GLU A 211 -2.94 11.33 -15.51
CA GLU A 211 -1.67 11.78 -14.94
C GLU A 211 -1.77 12.03 -13.42
N SER A 212 -2.86 12.65 -12.95
CA SER A 212 -3.10 12.86 -11.52
C SER A 212 -3.20 11.54 -10.76
N MET A 213 -3.97 10.57 -11.27
CA MET A 213 -4.14 9.27 -10.63
C MET A 213 -2.84 8.44 -10.67
N GLU A 214 -2.06 8.54 -11.75
CA GLU A 214 -0.74 7.93 -11.84
C GLU A 214 0.22 8.47 -10.78
N LYS A 215 0.21 9.79 -10.55
CA LYS A 215 0.99 10.42 -9.47
C LYS A 215 0.56 9.89 -8.11
N GLU A 216 -0.74 9.89 -7.81
CA GLU A 216 -1.26 9.34 -6.53
C GLU A 216 -0.85 7.88 -6.30
N VAL A 217 -0.99 7.01 -7.31
CA VAL A 217 -0.59 5.60 -7.21
C VAL A 217 0.92 5.48 -6.99
N SER A 218 1.72 6.30 -7.68
CA SER A 218 3.18 6.30 -7.53
C SER A 218 3.62 6.77 -6.13
N GLU A 219 2.95 7.78 -5.58
CA GLU A 219 3.18 8.31 -4.24
C GLU A 219 2.83 7.26 -3.18
N LEU A 220 1.66 6.61 -3.30
CA LEU A 220 1.27 5.52 -2.40
C LEU A 220 2.26 4.35 -2.44
N ARG A 221 2.71 3.95 -3.63
CA ARG A 221 3.77 2.93 -3.77
C ARG A 221 5.09 3.37 -3.16
N SER A 222 5.43 4.66 -3.20
CA SER A 222 6.63 5.20 -2.57
C SER A 222 6.49 5.21 -1.05
N GLN A 223 5.36 5.66 -0.52
CA GLN A 223 5.05 5.65 0.90
C GLN A 223 5.06 4.23 1.46
N LEU A 224 4.43 3.27 0.78
CA LEU A 224 4.46 1.87 1.18
C LEU A 224 5.88 1.30 1.25
N ARG A 225 6.75 1.64 0.28
CA ARG A 225 8.16 1.22 0.31
C ARG A 225 8.91 1.84 1.47
N ALA A 226 8.70 3.13 1.74
CA ALA A 226 9.31 3.84 2.86
C ALA A 226 8.83 3.28 4.21
N ASP A 227 7.53 3.05 4.37
CA ASP A 227 6.97 2.44 5.59
C ASP A 227 7.54 1.03 5.82
N ARG A 228 7.68 0.21 4.77
CA ARG A 228 8.31 -1.12 4.87
C ARG A 228 9.81 -1.03 5.24
N GLY A 229 10.54 -0.11 4.64
CA GLY A 229 12.00 0.00 4.79
C GLY A 229 12.45 0.71 6.07
N ASP A 230 11.93 1.90 6.33
CA ASP A 230 12.46 2.79 7.38
C ASP A 230 11.71 2.62 8.70
N ARG A 231 10.39 2.43 8.63
CA ARG A 231 9.52 2.46 9.82
C ARG A 231 9.36 1.09 10.46
N LEU A 232 9.11 0.06 9.64
CA LEU A 232 8.72 -1.26 10.15
C LEU A 232 9.91 -2.22 10.32
N ALA A 233 11.00 -2.04 9.57
CA ALA A 233 12.20 -2.89 9.68
C ALA A 233 12.80 -2.96 11.10
N PRO A 234 13.13 -1.84 11.78
CA PRO A 234 13.71 -1.89 13.12
C PRO A 234 12.75 -2.47 14.17
N TYR A 235 11.45 -2.19 14.03
CA TYR A 235 10.42 -2.75 14.91
C TYR A 235 10.35 -4.29 14.81
N ASN A 236 10.45 -4.83 13.59
CA ASN A 236 10.39 -6.28 13.38
C ASN A 236 11.65 -7.01 13.85
N GLU A 237 12.84 -6.42 13.63
CA GLU A 237 14.10 -6.96 14.13
C GLU A 237 14.11 -7.04 15.67
N ASP A 238 13.59 -6.02 16.34
CA ASP A 238 13.50 -6.03 17.81
C ASP A 238 12.39 -6.96 18.32
N LYS A 239 11.27 -7.07 17.60
CA LYS A 239 10.17 -8.00 17.93
C LYS A 239 10.60 -9.46 17.77
N THR A 240 11.31 -9.81 16.70
CA THR A 240 11.86 -11.16 16.50
C THR A 240 12.89 -11.50 17.57
N ARG A 241 13.75 -10.55 17.95
CA ARG A 241 14.70 -10.71 19.07
C ARG A 241 14.01 -10.90 20.42
N ALA A 242 12.86 -10.26 20.64
CA ALA A 242 12.07 -10.40 21.86
C ALA A 242 11.21 -11.68 21.91
N GLY A 243 10.78 -12.19 20.75
CA GLY A 243 9.91 -13.37 20.62
C GLY A 243 10.61 -14.72 20.75
N GLY A 244 11.93 -14.79 20.56
CA GLY A 244 12.70 -16.01 20.80
C GLY A 244 12.31 -17.19 19.91
N GLU A 245 11.99 -16.97 18.63
CA GLU A 245 11.94 -18.06 17.66
C GLU A 245 13.34 -18.27 17.07
N PRO A 246 14.00 -19.43 17.33
CA PRO A 246 15.16 -19.82 16.55
C PRO A 246 14.71 -20.15 15.13
N SER A 247 15.47 -19.66 14.14
CA SER A 247 15.37 -20.09 12.74
C SER A 247 15.67 -21.57 12.57
#